data_AF-A0A017T6B1-F1
#
_entry.id   AF-A0A017T6B1-F1
#
_cell.length_a   1.000
_cell.length_b   1.000
_cell.length_c   1.000
_cell.angle_alpha   90.00
_cell.angle_beta   90.00
_cell.angle_gamma   90.00
#
_symmetry.space_group_name_H-M   'P 1'
#
loop_
_entity.id
_entity.type
_entity.pdbx_description
1 polymer ?
#
loop_
_entity_poly.entity_id
_entity_poly.type
_entity_poly.pdbx_seq_one_letter_code
_entity_poly.pdbx_strand_id
1 'polypeptide(L)'
;MHTAASFDPHAQLRALYLSLLQHQEHFDEFRQLLALYSASPEHNDEEPEDAAHIRERLNERIRAWVGAFNGLSAVQMLHWRSILVEERFNVALSPWKDSNMY
;
A
#
# COMPACT_ATOMS: atom_id res chain seq x y z
N MET A 1 -24.55 -16.96 17.39
CA MET A 1 -24.39 -16.51 15.99
C MET A 1 -23.16 -15.62 15.98
N HIS A 2 -21.96 -16.21 15.84
CA HIS A 2 -20.71 -15.44 15.87
C HIS A 2 -20.34 -15.08 14.44
N THR A 3 -20.70 -13.87 14.00
CA THR A 3 -20.14 -13.29 12.77
C THR A 3 -18.67 -12.99 13.04
N ALA A 4 -17.79 -13.87 12.58
CA ALA A 4 -16.41 -13.52 12.34
C ALA A 4 -16.43 -12.22 11.54
N ALA A 5 -15.86 -11.14 12.10
CA ALA A 5 -15.63 -9.92 11.37
C ALA A 5 -14.64 -10.27 10.26
N SER A 6 -15.16 -10.65 9.10
CA SER A 6 -14.38 -10.90 7.90
C SER A 6 -13.67 -9.58 7.58
N PHE A 7 -12.39 -9.49 7.92
CA PHE A 7 -11.54 -8.37 7.55
C PHE A 7 -11.47 -8.36 6.04
N ASP A 8 -12.36 -7.59 5.41
CA ASP A 8 -12.45 -7.54 3.96
C ASP A 8 -11.27 -6.73 3.42
N PRO A 9 -10.30 -7.38 2.75
CA PRO A 9 -9.10 -6.70 2.26
C PRO A 9 -9.46 -5.64 1.21
N HIS A 10 -10.55 -5.85 0.48
CA HIS A 10 -11.05 -4.88 -0.50
C HIS A 10 -11.63 -3.63 0.17
N ALA A 11 -12.30 -3.76 1.32
CA ALA A 11 -12.81 -2.63 2.09
C ALA A 11 -11.68 -1.76 2.64
N GLN A 12 -10.59 -2.38 3.13
CA GLN A 12 -9.40 -1.66 3.59
C GLN A 12 -8.72 -0.90 2.45
N LEU A 13 -8.57 -1.54 1.29
CA LEU A 13 -8.02 -0.88 0.10
C LEU A 13 -8.92 0.26 -0.39
N ARG A 14 -10.24 0.06 -0.46
CA ARG A 14 -11.19 1.12 -0.83
C ARG A 14 -11.10 2.30 0.13
N ALA A 15 -11.01 2.05 1.44
CA ALA A 15 -10.86 3.11 2.43
C ALA A 15 -9.56 3.91 2.21
N LEU A 16 -8.45 3.22 1.94
CA LEU A 16 -7.18 3.86 1.58
C LEU A 16 -7.32 4.71 0.31
N TYR A 17 -7.85 4.15 -0.78
CA TYR A 17 -8.07 4.89 -2.03
C TYR A 17 -8.94 6.13 -1.82
N LEU A 18 -10.05 6.00 -1.09
CA LEU A 18 -10.93 7.14 -0.81
C LEU A 18 -10.22 8.22 -0.01
N SER A 19 -9.42 7.85 0.98
CA SER A 19 -8.63 8.79 1.78
C SER A 19 -7.61 9.56 0.91
N LEU A 20 -6.89 8.86 0.05
CA LEU A 20 -5.91 9.46 -0.87
C LEU A 20 -6.57 10.36 -1.92
N LEU A 21 -7.78 10.02 -2.39
CA LEU A 21 -8.52 10.84 -3.35
C LEU A 21 -9.18 12.08 -2.72
N GLN A 22 -9.62 11.99 -1.48
CA GLN A 22 -10.32 13.08 -0.79
C GLN A 22 -9.37 14.08 -0.13
N HIS A 23 -8.17 13.64 0.27
CA HIS A 23 -7.20 14.45 0.99
C HIS A 23 -5.86 14.44 0.27
N GLN A 24 -5.56 15.53 -0.45
CA GLN A 24 -4.30 15.68 -1.18
C GLN A 24 -3.08 15.55 -0.24
N GLU A 25 -3.17 16.03 0.99
CA GLU A 25 -2.10 15.90 1.99
C GLU A 25 -1.77 14.43 2.30
N HIS A 26 -2.79 13.56 2.36
CA HIS A 26 -2.57 12.12 2.55
C HIS A 26 -1.89 11.50 1.34
N PHE A 27 -2.27 11.94 0.12
CA PHE A 27 -1.63 11.47 -1.11
C PHE A 27 -0.17 11.88 -1.21
N ASP A 28 0.15 13.15 -0.94
CA ASP A 28 1.53 13.65 -0.95
C ASP A 28 2.37 12.90 0.08
N GLU A 29 1.89 12.75 1.31
CA GLU A 29 2.63 12.04 2.36
C GLU A 29 2.81 10.55 2.05
N PHE A 30 1.77 9.90 1.50
CA PHE A 30 1.85 8.51 1.05
C PHE A 30 2.92 8.35 -0.04
N ARG A 31 2.95 9.25 -1.02
CA ARG A 31 3.93 9.24 -2.11
C ARG A 31 5.35 9.51 -1.59
N GLN A 32 5.51 10.46 -0.68
CA GLN A 32 6.83 10.78 -0.09
C GLN A 32 7.41 9.58 0.66
N LEU A 33 6.61 8.92 1.50
CA LEU A 33 7.04 7.74 2.24
C LEU A 33 7.37 6.57 1.30
N LEU A 34 6.59 6.38 0.22
CA LEU A 34 6.92 5.38 -0.82
C LEU A 34 8.21 5.70 -1.58
N ALA A 35 8.53 6.97 -1.81
CA ALA A 35 9.77 7.37 -2.45
C ALA A 35 11.01 7.10 -1.57
N LEU A 36 10.83 7.13 -0.24
CA LEU A 36 11.86 6.78 0.74
C LEU A 36 12.05 5.27 0.91
N TYR A 37 11.09 4.45 0.46
CA TYR A 37 11.17 3.01 0.54
C TYR A 37 12.17 2.47 -0.48
N SER A 38 13.40 2.23 -0.02
CA SER A 38 14.57 1.90 -0.84
C SER A 38 14.75 0.40 -1.11
N ALA A 39 13.81 -0.47 -0.72
CA ALA A 39 13.91 -1.89 -1.02
C ALA A 39 13.91 -2.12 -2.54
N SER A 40 14.75 -3.04 -3.00
CA SER A 40 14.87 -3.42 -4.40
C SER A 40 14.19 -4.77 -4.63
N PRO A 41 13.40 -4.93 -5.70
CA PRO A 41 12.75 -6.21 -6.02
C PRO A 41 13.75 -7.33 -6.36
N GLU A 42 15.01 -6.98 -6.63
CA GLU A 42 16.09 -7.93 -6.97
C GLU A 42 16.74 -8.57 -5.73
N HIS A 43 16.58 -7.98 -4.54
CA HIS A 43 17.09 -8.54 -3.28
C HIS A 43 15.93 -9.28 -2.58
N ASN A 44 15.76 -10.55 -2.95
CA ASN A 44 14.59 -11.35 -2.58
C ASN A 44 14.67 -11.96 -1.15
N ASP A 45 15.81 -11.83 -0.46
CA ASP A 45 16.03 -12.58 0.79
C ASP A 45 15.97 -11.74 2.07
N GLU A 46 16.08 -10.40 2.02
CA GLU A 46 15.89 -9.58 3.22
C GLU A 46 15.44 -8.14 2.87
N GLU A 47 14.30 -7.72 3.42
CA GLU A 47 13.93 -6.30 3.44
C GLU A 47 14.94 -5.57 4.33
N PRO A 48 15.64 -4.54 3.84
CA PRO A 48 16.59 -3.81 4.68
C PRO A 48 15.87 -3.13 5.85
N GLU A 49 16.51 -3.07 7.01
CA GLU A 49 15.91 -2.53 8.24
C GLU A 49 15.34 -1.12 8.05
N ASP A 50 16.05 -0.25 7.34
CA ASP A 50 15.56 1.09 6.95
C ASP A 50 14.25 1.03 6.16
N ALA A 51 14.11 0.10 5.21
CA ALA A 51 12.88 -0.05 4.43
C ALA A 51 11.74 -0.61 5.27
N ALA A 52 12.03 -1.53 6.20
CA ALA A 52 11.07 -2.03 7.18
C ALA A 52 10.51 -0.88 8.04
N HIS A 53 11.38 0.00 8.55
CA HIS A 53 10.98 1.18 9.31
C HIS A 53 10.10 2.14 8.49
N ILE A 54 10.43 2.38 7.22
CA ILE A 54 9.59 3.19 6.32
C ILE A 54 8.22 2.53 6.11
N ARG A 55 8.17 1.21 5.91
CA ARG A 55 6.92 0.46 5.76
C ARG A 55 6.06 0.53 7.03
N GLU A 56 6.66 0.36 8.21
CA GLU A 56 5.95 0.51 9.48
C GLU A 56 5.38 1.91 9.66
N ARG A 57 6.19 2.94 9.38
CA ARG A 57 5.76 4.34 9.44
C ARG A 57 4.61 4.61 8.48
N LEU A 58 4.68 4.12 7.24
CA LEU A 58 3.59 4.28 6.28
C LEU A 58 2.30 3.60 6.79
N ASN A 59 2.41 2.40 7.33
CA ASN A 59 1.27 1.67 7.87
C ASN A 59 0.63 2.39 9.06
N GLU A 60 1.42 3.02 9.93
CA GLU A 60 0.91 3.86 11.01
C GLU A 60 0.14 5.07 10.47
N ARG A 61 0.69 5.76 9.47
CA ARG A 61 0.02 6.91 8.84
C ARG A 61 -1.29 6.51 8.17
N ILE A 62 -1.30 5.40 7.43
CA ILE A 62 -2.54 4.87 6.85
C ILE A 62 -3.58 4.58 7.94
N ARG A 63 -3.18 3.92 9.04
CA ARG A 63 -4.09 3.66 10.18
C ARG A 63 -4.64 4.94 10.79
N ALA A 64 -3.85 6.01 10.85
CA ALA A 64 -4.32 7.31 11.31
C ALA A 64 -5.38 7.93 10.37
N TRP A 65 -5.31 7.66 9.06
CA TRP A 65 -6.26 8.18 8.08
C TRP A 65 -7.55 7.37 7.95
N VAL A 66 -7.45 6.03 7.96
CA VAL A 66 -8.59 5.14 7.66
C VAL A 66 -9.03 4.27 8.85
N GLY A 67 -8.33 4.34 9.98
CA GLY A 67 -8.58 3.52 11.16
C GLY A 67 -8.03 2.10 11.02
N ALA A 68 -8.91 1.10 11.10
CA ALA A 68 -8.51 -0.31 11.13
C ALA A 68 -7.89 -0.76 9.78
N PHE A 69 -6.57 -0.85 9.75
CA PHE A 69 -5.80 -1.24 8.57
C PHE A 69 -4.72 -2.27 8.93
N ASN A 70 -4.71 -3.41 8.23
CA ASN A 70 -3.77 -4.50 8.50
C ASN A 70 -2.32 -4.12 8.16
N GLY A 71 -2.13 -3.17 7.24
CA GLY A 71 -0.83 -2.76 6.76
C GLY A 71 -0.55 -3.28 5.35
N LEU A 72 0.35 -2.60 4.67
CA LEU A 72 0.94 -3.03 3.41
C LEU A 72 2.14 -3.93 3.69
N SER A 73 2.21 -5.05 2.96
CA SER A 73 3.38 -5.92 2.89
C SER A 73 4.49 -5.30 2.05
N ALA A 74 5.73 -5.77 2.20
CA ALA A 74 6.88 -5.33 1.39
C ALA A 74 6.61 -5.38 -0.12
N VAL A 75 5.97 -6.46 -0.60
CA VAL A 75 5.55 -6.60 -2.01
C VAL A 75 4.54 -5.52 -2.42
N GLN A 76 3.58 -5.20 -1.55
CA GLN A 76 2.60 -4.15 -1.82
C GLN A 76 3.25 -2.76 -1.84
N MET A 77 4.23 -2.51 -0.97
CA MET A 77 5.04 -1.28 -0.99
C MET A 77 5.74 -1.11 -2.34
N LEU A 78 6.39 -2.17 -2.84
CA LEU A 78 7.05 -2.17 -4.15
C LEU A 78 6.05 -1.90 -5.28
N HIS A 79 4.88 -2.55 -5.28
CA HIS A 79 3.84 -2.29 -6.27
C HIS A 79 3.37 -0.84 -6.26
N TRP A 80 3.09 -0.27 -5.08
CA TRP A 80 2.68 1.12 -4.95
C TRP A 80 3.76 2.09 -5.40
N ARG A 81 5.03 1.82 -5.05
CA ARG A 81 6.18 2.61 -5.51
C ARG A 81 6.30 2.58 -7.04
N SER A 82 6.16 1.42 -7.67
CA SER A 82 6.19 1.31 -9.13
C SER A 82 5.07 2.08 -9.83
N ILE A 83 3.90 2.21 -9.20
CA ILE A 83 2.77 2.94 -9.76
C ILE A 83 2.94 4.46 -9.56
N LEU A 84 3.22 4.90 -8.33
CA LEU A 84 3.14 6.32 -7.93
C LEU A 84 4.47 7.07 -7.99
N VAL A 85 5.59 6.36 -7.88
CA VAL A 85 6.93 6.97 -7.83
C VAL A 85 7.65 6.74 -9.15
N GLU A 86 7.65 5.52 -9.66
CA GLU A 86 8.30 5.19 -10.94
C GLU A 86 7.42 5.53 -12.17
N GLU A 87 6.27 6.17 -11.96
CA GLU A 87 5.33 6.64 -12.98
C GLU A 87 4.97 5.58 -14.04
N ARG A 88 4.90 4.29 -13.67
CA ARG A 88 4.46 3.20 -14.56
C ARG A 88 2.94 3.18 -14.75
N PHE A 89 2.35 4.37 -14.92
CA PHE A 89 0.91 4.60 -15.13
C PHE A 89 0.34 3.88 -16.36
N ASN A 90 1.18 3.36 -17.26
CA ASN A 90 0.75 2.75 -18.51
C ASN A 90 0.59 1.22 -18.51
N VAL A 91 0.86 0.52 -17.38
CA VAL A 91 0.79 -0.97 -17.34
C VAL A 91 0.10 -1.55 -16.10
N ALA A 92 0.01 -0.80 -15.01
CA ALA A 92 -0.43 -1.33 -13.71
C ALA A 92 -1.94 -1.25 -13.43
N LEU A 93 -2.76 -0.88 -14.42
CA LEU A 93 -4.24 -1.00 -14.33
C LEU A 93 -4.74 -2.44 -14.56
N SER A 94 -3.88 -3.35 -15.01
CA SER A 94 -4.24 -4.75 -15.30
C SER A 94 -4.05 -5.79 -14.18
N PRO A 95 -3.23 -5.63 -13.11
CA PRO A 95 -3.06 -6.70 -12.09
C PRO A 95 -4.26 -6.86 -11.16
N TRP A 96 -5.02 -5.79 -10.92
CA TRP A 96 -6.20 -5.84 -10.03
C TRP A 96 -7.38 -6.59 -10.65
N LYS A 97 -7.37 -6.79 -11.98
CA LYS A 97 -8.39 -7.54 -12.71
C LYS A 97 -8.18 -9.06 -12.61
N ASP A 98 -6.93 -9.51 -12.41
CA ASP A 98 -6.60 -10.94 -12.41
C ASP A 98 -7.03 -11.65 -11.11
N SER A 99 -7.09 -10.92 -9.97
CA SER A 99 -7.73 -11.42 -8.74
C SER A 99 -9.27 -11.61 -8.85
N ASN A 100 -9.88 -11.29 -10.00
CA ASN A 100 -11.30 -11.51 -10.27
C ASN A 100 -11.55 -12.65 -11.30
N MET A 101 -10.54 -13.44 -11.65
CA MET A 101 -10.74 -14.66 -12.43
C MET A 101 -10.70 -15.87 -11.50
N TYR A 102 -11.88 -16.13 -10.93
CA TYR A 102 -12.29 -17.42 -10.37
C TYR A 102 -12.16 -18.54 -11.39
#